data_AF-A0A7H8M719-F1
#
_entry.id   AF-A0A7H8M719-F1
#
_cell.length_a   1.000
_cell.length_b   1.000
_cell.length_c   1.000
_cell.angle_alpha   90.00
_cell.angle_beta   90.00
_cell.angle_gamma   90.00
#
_symmetry.space_group_name_H-M   'P 1'
#
loop_
_entity.id
_entity.type
_entity.pdbx_description
1 polymer ?
#
loop_
_entity_poly.entity_id
_entity_poly.type
_entity_poly.pdbx_seq_one_letter_code
_entity_poly.pdbx_strand_id
1 'polypeptide(L)'
;MQRNYGEKFGRWSLRLDAAYCAVVGTAVALFSGQIAQGIAFSPLLIAAAGIAVVVWAGGIVWMLARLPLRLALRLVMVANVLAATAVGFASAAAATVLIVAAVVTVAVDVALFATSQAIALRKLPAQS
;
A
#
# COMPACT_ATOMS: atom_id res chain seq x y z
N MET A 1 -15.55 -26.09 -1.80
CA MET A 1 -14.10 -25.82 -1.56
C MET A 1 -13.66 -24.38 -1.87
N GLN A 2 -14.27 -23.64 -2.79
CA GLN A 2 -13.82 -22.29 -3.18
C GLN A 2 -13.98 -21.20 -2.09
N ARG A 3 -14.92 -21.33 -1.14
CA ARG A 3 -15.17 -20.34 -0.08
C ARG A 3 -13.95 -20.11 0.83
N ASN A 4 -13.34 -21.20 1.31
CA ASN A 4 -12.16 -21.13 2.17
C ASN A 4 -10.93 -20.58 1.44
N TYR A 5 -10.82 -20.80 0.12
CA TYR A 5 -9.71 -20.30 -0.69
C TYR A 5 -9.77 -18.78 -0.86
N GLY A 6 -10.94 -18.21 -1.16
CA GLY A 6 -11.10 -16.76 -1.31
C GLY A 6 -10.81 -15.98 -0.01
N GLU A 7 -11.29 -16.49 1.13
CA GLU A 7 -11.04 -15.86 2.44
C GLU A 7 -9.58 -15.96 2.88
N LYS A 8 -8.95 -17.14 2.74
CA LYS A 8 -7.53 -17.32 3.07
C LYS A 8 -6.64 -16.49 2.15
N PHE A 9 -6.94 -16.45 0.85
CA PHE A 9 -6.19 -15.65 -0.12
C PHE A 9 -6.30 -14.15 0.17
N GLY A 10 -7.50 -13.63 0.44
CA GLY A 10 -7.70 -12.22 0.79
C GLY A 10 -6.98 -11.83 2.09
N ARG A 11 -7.03 -12.68 3.11
CA ARG A 11 -6.31 -12.44 4.38
C ARG A 11 -4.80 -12.48 4.20
N TRP A 12 -4.29 -13.39 3.38
CA TRP A 12 -2.86 -13.49 3.09
C TRP A 12 -2.36 -12.28 2.29
N SER A 13 -3.14 -11.83 1.29
CA SER A 13 -2.83 -10.61 0.53
C SER A 13 -2.75 -9.37 1.42
N LEU A 14 -3.68 -9.21 2.38
CA LEU A 14 -3.64 -8.08 3.33
C LEU A 14 -2.47 -8.15 4.29
N ARG A 15 -2.05 -9.35 4.70
CA ARG A 15 -0.86 -9.52 5.54
C ARG A 15 0.43 -9.18 4.79
N LEU A 16 0.53 -9.57 3.53
CA LEU A 16 1.66 -9.17 2.69
C LEU A 16 1.69 -7.67 2.44
N ASP A 17 0.55 -7.06 2.16
CA ASP A 17 0.42 -5.60 1.98
C ASP A 17 0.85 -4.85 3.25
N ALA A 18 0.38 -5.29 4.43
CA ALA A 18 0.82 -4.73 5.71
C ALA A 18 2.33 -4.91 5.95
N ALA A 19 2.89 -6.09 5.67
CA ALA A 19 4.33 -6.34 5.82
C ALA A 19 5.15 -5.47 4.87
N TYR A 20 4.71 -5.33 3.63
CA TYR A 20 5.33 -4.48 2.62
C TYR A 20 5.30 -3.01 3.06
N CYS A 21 4.14 -2.49 3.47
CA CYS A 21 4.01 -1.15 4.03
C CYS A 21 4.94 -0.93 5.23
N ALA A 22 5.01 -1.89 6.16
CA ALA A 22 5.88 -1.76 7.34
C ALA A 22 7.36 -1.66 6.93
N VAL A 23 7.83 -2.53 6.03
CA VAL A 23 9.22 -2.54 5.56
C VAL A 23 9.54 -1.27 4.79
N VAL A 24 8.72 -0.91 3.81
CA VAL A 24 8.94 0.28 2.96
C VAL A 24 8.84 1.57 3.78
N GLY A 25 7.80 1.71 4.61
CA GLY A 25 7.62 2.88 5.47
C GLY A 25 8.78 3.07 6.45
N THR A 26 9.28 1.97 7.03
CA THR A 26 10.46 2.01 7.92
C THR A 26 11.71 2.43 7.16
N ALA A 27 11.96 1.84 5.98
CA ALA A 27 13.09 2.22 5.15
C ALA A 27 13.02 3.71 4.75
N VAL A 28 11.88 4.18 4.28
CA VAL A 28 11.67 5.60 3.91
C VAL A 28 11.90 6.53 5.10
N ALA A 29 11.42 6.16 6.29
CA ALA A 29 11.63 6.97 7.49
C ALA A 29 13.12 7.05 7.89
N LEU A 30 13.81 5.91 7.93
CA LEU A 30 15.22 5.81 8.32
C LEU A 30 16.16 6.46 7.31
N PHE A 31 15.88 6.34 6.02
CA PHE A 31 16.70 6.88 4.94
C PHE A 31 16.20 8.24 4.41
N SER A 32 15.29 8.89 5.13
CA SER A 32 14.65 10.16 4.72
C SER A 32 15.63 11.27 4.36
N GLY A 33 16.73 11.41 5.10
CA GLY A 33 17.78 12.38 4.82
C GLY A 33 18.53 12.12 3.51
N GLN A 34 18.79 10.85 3.18
CA GLN A 34 19.44 10.47 1.92
C GLN A 34 18.50 10.63 0.73
N ILE A 35 17.21 10.31 0.92
CA ILE A 35 16.17 10.52 -0.10
C ILE A 35 15.99 12.02 -0.38
N ALA A 36 15.99 12.87 0.65
CA ALA A 36 15.88 14.33 0.50
C ALA A 36 17.01 14.98 -0.30
N GLN A 37 18.16 14.32 -0.45
CA GLN A 37 19.23 14.81 -1.32
C GLN A 37 18.91 14.57 -2.81
N GLY A 38 18.14 13.52 -3.13
CA GLY A 38 17.73 13.19 -4.49
C GLY A 38 16.42 13.84 -4.93
N ILE A 39 15.59 14.29 -3.98
CA ILE A 39 14.27 14.88 -4.23
C ILE A 39 14.16 16.16 -3.42
N ALA A 40 13.75 17.29 -4.02
CA ALA A 40 13.69 18.61 -3.39
C ALA A 40 12.57 18.77 -2.33
N PHE A 41 12.36 17.74 -1.50
CA PHE A 41 11.42 17.73 -0.38
C PHE A 41 12.17 17.80 0.96
N SER A 42 11.50 18.36 1.97
CA SER A 42 12.03 18.38 3.33
C SER A 42 12.21 16.95 3.87
N PRO A 43 13.37 16.61 4.47
CA PRO A 43 13.59 15.31 5.11
C PRO A 43 12.50 14.96 6.13
N LEU A 44 11.97 15.98 6.82
CA LEU A 44 10.92 15.80 7.83
C LEU A 44 9.61 15.30 7.21
N LEU A 45 9.25 15.80 6.02
CA LEU A 45 8.06 15.36 5.29
C LEU A 45 8.20 13.92 4.81
N ILE A 46 9.40 13.54 4.34
CA ILE A 46 9.70 12.17 3.90
C ILE A 46 9.64 11.21 5.10
N ALA A 47 10.24 11.60 6.23
CA ALA A 47 10.20 10.83 7.46
C ALA A 47 8.76 10.65 7.98
N ALA A 48 7.99 11.73 8.01
CA ALA A 48 6.58 11.71 8.43
C ALA A 48 5.73 10.80 7.52
N ALA A 49 5.96 10.84 6.20
CA ALA A 49 5.29 9.94 5.26
C ALA A 49 5.64 8.47 5.53
N GLY A 50 6.93 8.15 5.74
CA GLY A 50 7.35 6.80 6.09
C GLY A 50 6.71 6.29 7.38
N ILE A 51 6.69 7.11 8.43
CA ILE A 51 6.03 6.79 9.71
C ILE A 51 4.53 6.56 9.51
N ALA A 52 3.86 7.42 8.74
CA ALA A 52 2.42 7.28 8.45
C ALA A 52 2.12 5.93 7.76
N VAL A 53 2.98 5.49 6.85
CA VAL A 53 2.85 4.17 6.19
C VAL A 53 3.05 3.01 7.18
N VAL A 54 3.98 3.12 8.15
CA VAL A 54 4.15 2.12 9.22
C VAL A 54 2.92 2.06 10.13
N VAL A 55 2.38 3.22 10.52
CA VAL A 55 1.15 3.31 11.32
C VAL A 55 -0.02 2.67 10.55
N TRP A 56 -0.10 2.92 9.24
CA TRP A 56 -1.11 2.30 8.37
C TRP A 56 -0.99 0.77 8.34
N ALA A 57 0.23 0.22 8.26
CA ALA A 57 0.45 -1.22 8.34
C ALA A 57 -0.13 -1.82 9.65
N GLY A 58 0.08 -1.15 10.78
CA GLY A 58 -0.56 -1.50 12.05
C GLY A 58 -2.09 -1.43 11.98
N GLY A 59 -2.61 -0.41 11.31
CA GLY A 59 -4.03 -0.27 10.98
C GLY A 59 -4.59 -1.47 10.21
N ILE A 60 -3.90 -1.97 9.18
CA ILE A 60 -4.31 -3.16 8.41
C ILE A 60 -4.39 -4.39 9.31
N VAL A 61 -3.38 -4.61 10.17
CA VAL A 61 -3.38 -5.75 11.11
C VAL A 61 -4.53 -5.64 12.10
N TRP A 62 -4.81 -4.44 12.61
CA TRP A 62 -5.96 -4.19 13.48
C TRP A 62 -7.30 -4.43 12.76
N MET A 63 -7.44 -3.96 11.52
CA MET A 63 -8.63 -4.18 10.69
C MET A 63 -8.87 -5.67 10.45
N LEU A 64 -7.81 -6.46 10.19
CA LEU A 64 -7.91 -7.91 10.05
C LEU A 64 -8.40 -8.63 11.33
N ALA A 65 -8.18 -8.04 12.50
CA ALA A 65 -8.61 -8.58 13.79
C ALA A 65 -10.05 -8.15 14.18
N ARG A 66 -10.52 -6.99 13.68
CA ARG A 66 -11.76 -6.35 14.15
C ARG A 66 -12.86 -6.23 13.10
N LEU A 67 -12.53 -6.24 11.82
CA LEU A 67 -13.47 -5.96 10.73
C LEU A 67 -13.73 -7.21 9.86
N PRO A 68 -14.91 -7.29 9.22
CA PRO A 68 -15.17 -8.31 8.22
C PRO A 68 -14.22 -8.15 7.04
N LEU A 69 -13.70 -9.27 6.52
CA LEU A 69 -12.66 -9.30 5.49
C LEU A 69 -13.02 -8.47 4.24
N ARG A 70 -14.30 -8.43 3.85
CA ARG A 70 -14.77 -7.59 2.73
C ARG A 70 -14.51 -6.10 2.94
N LEU A 71 -14.76 -5.59 4.15
CA LEU A 71 -14.60 -4.17 4.44
C LEU A 71 -13.12 -3.80 4.49
N ALA A 72 -12.30 -4.64 5.13
CA ALA A 72 -10.85 -4.46 5.16
C ALA A 72 -10.24 -4.45 3.75
N LEU A 73 -10.61 -5.42 2.89
CA LEU A 73 -10.18 -5.45 1.49
C LEU A 73 -10.60 -4.20 0.71
N ARG A 74 -11.82 -3.71 0.92
CA ARG A 74 -12.32 -2.53 0.18
C ARG A 74 -11.61 -1.24 0.62
N LEU A 75 -11.36 -1.07 1.93
CA LEU A 75 -10.65 0.08 2.47
C LEU A 75 -9.21 0.13 1.95
N VAL A 76 -8.50 -0.99 2.00
CA VAL A 76 -7.11 -1.07 1.52
C VAL A 76 -7.05 -0.88 0.01
N MET A 77 -8.00 -1.43 -0.75
CA MET A 77 -8.04 -1.22 -2.21
C MET A 77 -8.20 0.27 -2.56
N VAL A 78 -9.09 0.98 -1.85
CA VAL A 78 -9.27 2.43 -2.04
C VAL A 78 -8.00 3.20 -1.66
N ALA A 79 -7.40 2.88 -0.51
CA ALA A 79 -6.15 3.51 -0.09
C ALA A 79 -5.02 3.29 -1.11
N ASN A 80 -4.88 2.07 -1.63
CA ASN A 80 -3.88 1.72 -2.64
C ASN A 80 -4.12 2.44 -3.97
N VAL A 81 -5.38 2.56 -4.43
CA VAL A 81 -5.70 3.35 -5.63
C VAL A 81 -5.38 4.83 -5.43
N LEU A 82 -5.74 5.40 -4.28
CA LEU A 82 -5.42 6.80 -3.96
C LEU A 82 -3.91 7.02 -3.88
N ALA A 83 -3.18 6.11 -3.23
CA ALA A 83 -1.72 6.16 -3.13
C ALA A 83 -1.07 6.08 -4.51
N ALA A 84 -1.45 5.11 -5.34
CA ALA A 84 -0.93 4.98 -6.71
C ALA A 84 -1.22 6.23 -7.55
N THR A 85 -2.40 6.83 -7.38
CA THR A 85 -2.78 8.06 -8.08
C THR A 85 -1.94 9.25 -7.62
N ALA A 86 -1.81 9.45 -6.31
CA ALA A 86 -1.00 10.52 -5.71
C ALA A 86 0.49 10.40 -6.11
N VAL A 87 1.01 9.17 -6.08
CA VAL A 87 2.37 8.82 -6.50
C VAL A 87 2.56 9.08 -7.99
N GLY A 88 1.59 8.71 -8.84
CA GLY A 88 1.59 9.03 -10.27
C GLY A 88 1.61 10.53 -10.55
N PHE A 89 0.82 11.33 -9.82
CA PHE A 89 0.85 12.80 -9.93
C PHE A 89 2.18 13.39 -9.43
N ALA A 90 2.72 12.90 -8.31
CA ALA A 90 4.01 13.33 -7.80
C ALA A 90 5.16 13.00 -8.76
N SER A 91 5.04 11.92 -9.54
CA SER A 91 6.01 11.55 -10.58
C SER A 91 6.13 12.61 -11.67
N ALA A 92 5.07 13.37 -11.98
CA ALA A 92 5.12 14.44 -12.96
C ALA A 92 6.01 15.62 -12.51
N ALA A 93 6.25 15.74 -11.20
CA ALA A 93 7.15 16.72 -10.60
C ALA A 93 8.57 16.16 -10.34
N ALA A 94 8.82 14.88 -10.65
CA ALA A 94 10.11 14.25 -10.38
C ALA A 94 11.18 14.69 -11.40
N ALA A 95 12.37 15.04 -10.90
CA ALA A 95 13.44 15.63 -11.71
C ALA A 95 14.28 14.62 -12.51
N THR A 96 14.16 13.31 -12.25
CA THR A 96 15.02 12.29 -12.89
C THR A 96 14.28 11.00 -13.25
N VAL A 97 14.72 10.34 -14.34
CA VAL A 97 14.15 9.09 -14.88
C VAL A 97 14.19 7.94 -13.85
N LEU A 98 15.22 7.89 -13.00
CA LEU A 98 15.34 6.88 -11.94
C LEU A 98 14.29 7.05 -10.85
N ILE A 99 13.96 8.29 -10.47
CA ILE A 99 12.89 8.57 -9.50
C ILE A 99 11.54 8.19 -10.11
N VAL A 100 11.31 8.54 -11.38
CA VAL A 100 10.10 8.14 -12.12
C VAL A 100 9.97 6.62 -12.18
N ALA A 101 11.03 5.89 -12.53
CA ALA A 101 11.02 4.44 -12.59
C ALA A 101 10.71 3.79 -11.22
N ALA A 102 11.38 4.24 -10.15
CA ALA A 102 11.12 3.75 -8.80
C ALA A 102 9.67 4.00 -8.36
N VAL A 103 9.17 5.20 -8.64
CA VAL A 103 7.78 5.60 -8.38
C VAL A 103 6.78 4.72 -9.16
N VAL A 104 7.05 4.47 -10.44
CA VAL A 104 6.20 3.61 -11.28
C VAL A 104 6.22 2.17 -10.77
N THR A 105 7.38 1.62 -10.39
CA THR A 105 7.46 0.27 -9.82
C THR A 105 6.63 0.15 -8.55
N VAL A 106 6.75 1.11 -7.62
CA VAL A 106 5.92 1.14 -6.41
C VAL A 106 4.43 1.25 -6.76
N ALA A 107 4.05 2.09 -7.74
CA ALA A 107 2.67 2.22 -8.17
C ALA A 107 2.12 0.92 -8.80
N VAL A 108 2.94 0.20 -9.57
CA VAL A 108 2.60 -1.11 -10.15
C VAL A 108 2.39 -2.14 -9.05
N ASP A 109 3.28 -2.21 -8.05
CA ASP A 109 3.12 -3.13 -6.91
C ASP A 109 1.83 -2.85 -6.14
N VAL A 110 1.54 -1.57 -5.87
CA VAL A 110 0.31 -1.13 -5.22
C VAL A 110 -0.93 -1.48 -6.06
N ALA A 111 -0.87 -1.31 -7.39
CA ALA A 111 -1.96 -1.68 -8.30
C ALA A 111 -2.17 -3.20 -8.39
N LEU A 112 -1.10 -4.00 -8.33
CA LEU A 112 -1.16 -5.46 -8.28
C LEU A 112 -1.81 -5.92 -6.97
N PHE A 113 -1.48 -5.30 -5.84
CA PHE A 113 -2.16 -5.56 -4.57
C PHE A 113 -3.64 -5.13 -4.61
N ALA A 114 -3.98 -3.99 -5.21
CA ALA A 114 -5.38 -3.60 -5.37
C ALA A 114 -6.14 -4.62 -6.26
N THR A 115 -5.51 -5.13 -7.31
CA THR A 115 -6.07 -6.13 -8.20
C THR A 115 -6.27 -7.47 -7.48
N SER A 116 -5.31 -7.92 -6.67
CA SER A 116 -5.45 -9.15 -5.89
C SER A 116 -6.60 -9.05 -4.88
N GLN A 117 -6.77 -7.89 -4.26
CA GLN A 117 -7.88 -7.60 -3.33
C GLN A 117 -9.23 -7.57 -4.06
N ALA A 118 -9.30 -6.97 -5.25
CA ALA A 118 -10.49 -6.98 -6.10
C ALA A 118 -10.89 -8.40 -6.54
N ILE A 119 -9.92 -9.23 -6.92
CA ILE A 119 -10.15 -10.64 -7.24
C ILE A 119 -10.65 -11.41 -6.00
N ALA A 120 -10.06 -11.15 -4.83
CA ALA A 120 -10.51 -11.76 -3.58
C ALA A 120 -11.96 -11.36 -3.25
N LEU A 121 -12.31 -10.08 -3.41
CA LEU A 121 -13.67 -9.55 -3.24
C LEU A 121 -14.68 -10.21 -4.18
N ARG A 122 -14.35 -10.38 -5.47
CA ARG A 122 -15.21 -11.04 -6.46
C ARG A 122 -15.46 -12.52 -6.14
N LYS A 123 -14.51 -13.18 -5.47
CA LYS A 123 -14.63 -14.59 -5.04
C LYS A 123 -15.39 -14.76 -3.71
N LEU A 124 -15.69 -13.68 -3.00
CA LEU A 124 -16.54 -13.71 -1.81
C LEU A 124 -18.01 -13.60 -2.24
N PRO A 125 -18.91 -14.49 -1.83
CA PRO A 125 -20.33 -14.41 -2.20
C PRO A 125 -20.95 -13.13 -1.66
N ALA A 126 -21.79 -12.48 -2.48
CA ALA A 126 -22.66 -11.40 -2.01
C ALA A 126 -23.54 -11.98 -0.90
N GLN A 127 -23.29 -11.58 0.35
CA GLN A 127 -24.29 -11.78 1.39
C GLN A 127 -25.45 -10.85 1.00
N SER A 128 -26.49 -11.46 0.43
CA SER A 128 -27.85 -10.94 0.41
C SER A 128 -28.37 -10.83 1.84
#